data_AF-A0A357A5I9-F1
#
_entry.id   AF-A0A357A5I9-F1
#
_cell.length_a   1.000
_cell.length_b   1.000
_cell.length_c   1.000
_cell.angle_alpha   90.00
_cell.angle_beta   90.00
_cell.angle_gamma   90.00
#
_symmetry.space_group_name_H-M   'P 1'
#
loop_
_entity.id
_entity.type
_entity.pdbx_description
1 polymer ?
#
loop_
_entity_poly.entity_id
_entity_poly.type
_entity_poly.pdbx_seq_one_letter_code
_entity_poly.pdbx_strand_id
1 'polypeptide(L)'
;WQLSTLLGITIDQTLPNAANWGLDFAMSVTFIGMIVPYVKTKPMAISTLVSGMVALLAYPLPHKLGLIVAAIAGITAGVLSERILKPRPNL
;
A
#
# COMPACT_ATOMS: atom_id res chain seq x y z
N TRP A 1 14.20 11.70 -13.97
CA TRP A 1 14.53 10.33 -13.53
C TRP A 1 16.03 10.12 -13.51
N GLN A 2 16.73 10.19 -14.65
CA GLN A 2 18.20 9.97 -14.71
C GLN A 2 19.02 10.82 -13.72
N LEU A 3 18.80 12.14 -13.66
CA LEU A 3 19.50 13.01 -12.71
C LEU A 3 19.18 12.68 -11.25
N SER A 4 17.92 12.38 -10.94
CA SER A 4 17.49 11.97 -9.59
C SER A 4 18.09 10.61 -9.18
N THR A 5 18.19 9.66 -10.12
CA THR A 5 18.81 8.35 -9.91
C THR A 5 20.31 8.49 -9.68
N LEU A 6 20.99 9.33 -10.47
CA LEU A 6 22.42 9.59 -10.31
C LEU A 6 22.71 10.20 -8.92
N LEU A 7 21.93 11.22 -8.54
CA LEU A 7 22.02 11.85 -7.22
C LEU A 7 21.75 10.85 -6.09
N GLY A 8 20.71 10.03 -6.21
CA GLY A 8 20.38 9.00 -5.22
C GLY A 8 21.51 8.01 -4.98
N ILE A 9 22.12 7.49 -6.06
CA ILE A 9 23.25 6.55 -5.96
C ILE A 9 24.48 7.23 -5.34
N THR A 10 24.80 8.46 -5.73
CA THR A 10 25.95 9.17 -5.15
C THR A 10 25.76 9.48 -3.67
N ILE A 11 24.55 9.85 -3.25
CA ILE A 11 24.23 10.17 -1.85
C ILE A 11 24.24 8.90 -1.01
N ASP A 12 23.67 7.79 -1.50
CA ASP A 12 23.66 6.49 -0.84
C ASP A 12 25.06 6.00 -0.45
N GLN A 13 26.03 6.14 -1.36
CA GLN A 13 27.43 5.74 -1.12
C GLN A 13 28.16 6.63 -0.10
N THR A 14 27.73 7.89 0.07
CA THR A 14 28.36 8.86 0.98
C THR A 14 27.80 8.86 2.40
N LEU A 15 26.64 8.24 2.64
CA LEU A 15 26.02 8.16 3.97
C LEU A 15 26.30 6.78 4.61
N PRO A 16 27.37 6.63 5.41
CA PRO A 16 27.53 5.44 6.25
C PRO A 16 26.38 5.41 7.28
N ASN A 17 25.63 4.31 7.33
CA ASN A 17 24.45 4.10 8.18
C ASN A 17 23.16 4.84 7.77
N ALA A 18 22.93 5.11 6.49
CA ALA A 18 21.66 5.65 5.98
C ALA A 18 20.41 4.87 6.46
N ALA A 19 20.53 3.55 6.65
CA ALA A 19 19.47 2.69 7.20
C ALA A 19 19.02 3.13 8.61
N ASN A 20 19.94 3.57 9.47
CA ASN A 20 19.61 4.02 10.83
C ASN A 20 18.93 5.40 10.86
N TRP A 21 19.04 6.17 9.79
CA TRP A 21 18.42 7.50 9.67
C TRP A 21 16.97 7.43 9.17
N GLY A 22 16.41 6.22 9.04
CA GLY A 22 15.02 6.03 8.60
C GLY A 22 14.82 6.24 7.10
N LEU A 23 15.89 6.16 6.30
CA LEU A 23 15.78 6.30 4.84
C LEU A 23 14.93 5.17 4.23
N ASP A 24 14.96 3.97 4.82
CA ASP A 24 14.06 2.85 4.45
C ASP A 24 12.58 3.14 4.73
N PHE A 25 12.30 3.97 5.74
CA PHE A 25 10.94 4.40 6.06
C PHE A 25 10.40 5.39 5.03
N ALA A 26 11.26 6.22 4.43
CA ALA A 26 10.87 7.19 3.40
C ALA A 26 10.20 6.51 2.21
N MET A 27 10.66 5.31 1.82
CA MET A 27 10.03 4.50 0.77
C MET A 27 8.60 4.07 1.16
N SER A 28 8.41 3.58 2.38
CA SER A 28 7.09 3.15 2.85
C SER A 28 6.10 4.34 2.90
N VAL A 29 6.55 5.49 3.42
CA VAL A 29 5.73 6.71 3.51
C VAL A 29 5.37 7.26 2.13
N THR A 30 6.27 7.18 1.14
CA THR A 30 5.95 7.65 -0.22
C THR A 30 4.88 6.80 -0.88
N PHE A 31 4.89 5.47 -0.70
CA PHE A 31 3.79 4.61 -1.18
C PHE A 31 2.47 4.91 -0.48
N ILE A 32 2.48 5.06 0.85
CA ILE A 32 1.29 5.43 1.62
C ILE A 32 0.78 6.80 1.16
N GLY A 33 1.66 7.79 1.08
CA GLY A 33 1.33 9.15 0.65
C GLY A 33 0.80 9.22 -0.79
N MET A 34 1.24 8.32 -1.67
CA MET A 34 0.70 8.19 -3.02
C MET A 34 -0.71 7.61 -3.00
N ILE A 35 -0.98 6.57 -2.20
CA ILE A 35 -2.26 5.84 -2.21
C ILE A 35 -3.35 6.54 -1.38
N VAL A 36 -3.02 7.10 -0.22
CA VAL A 36 -3.96 7.77 0.70
C VAL A 36 -4.91 8.76 0.00
N PRO A 37 -4.45 9.69 -0.88
CA PRO A 37 -5.35 10.62 -1.54
C PRO A 37 -6.32 9.94 -2.52
N TYR A 38 -6.03 8.73 -3.01
CA TYR A 38 -6.96 7.97 -3.86
C TYR A 38 -8.10 7.32 -3.08
N VAL A 39 -7.97 7.15 -1.75
CA VAL A 39 -9.00 6.56 -0.91
C VAL A 39 -10.10 7.60 -0.63
N LYS A 40 -11.03 7.75 -1.58
CA LYS A 40 -12.09 8.77 -1.53
C LYS A 40 -13.44 8.26 -1.02
N THR A 41 -13.67 6.95 -1.02
CA THR A 41 -14.98 6.36 -0.73
C THR A 41 -14.91 5.32 0.39
N LYS A 42 -16.05 5.06 1.05
CA LYS A 42 -16.15 4.02 2.09
C LYS A 42 -15.72 2.63 1.58
N PRO A 43 -16.15 2.14 0.40
CA PRO A 43 -15.67 0.86 -0.13
C PRO A 43 -14.15 0.80 -0.35
N MET A 44 -13.53 1.90 -0.84
CA MET A 44 -12.07 1.96 -0.99
C MET A 44 -11.34 1.90 0.34
N ALA A 45 -11.87 2.58 1.37
CA ALA A 45 -11.29 2.53 2.71
C ALA A 45 -11.37 1.12 3.30
N ILE A 46 -12.52 0.45 3.15
CA ILE A 46 -12.70 -0.94 3.59
C ILE A 46 -11.73 -1.88 2.86
N SER A 47 -11.63 -1.76 1.53
CA SER A 47 -10.67 -2.55 0.73
C SER A 47 -9.23 -2.38 1.21
N THR A 48 -8.81 -1.13 1.46
CA THR A 48 -7.46 -0.80 1.91
C THR A 48 -7.16 -1.37 3.29
N LEU A 49 -8.11 -1.24 4.24
CA LEU A 49 -7.97 -1.78 5.59
C LEU A 49 -7.90 -3.31 5.60
N VAL A 50 -8.77 -3.97 4.83
CA VAL A 50 -8.79 -5.44 4.74
C VAL A 50 -7.49 -5.94 4.11
N SER A 51 -7.04 -5.33 3.02
CA SER A 51 -5.75 -5.67 2.40
C SER A 51 -4.59 -5.53 3.39
N GLY A 52 -4.53 -4.41 4.12
CA GLY A 52 -3.50 -4.19 5.15
C GLY A 52 -3.51 -5.23 6.27
N MET A 53 -4.68 -5.54 6.82
CA MET A 53 -4.83 -6.58 7.86
C MET A 53 -4.41 -7.95 7.34
N VAL A 54 -4.87 -8.34 6.15
CA VAL A 54 -4.53 -9.65 5.57
C VAL A 54 -3.04 -9.72 5.24
N ALA A 55 -2.41 -8.62 4.80
CA ALA A 55 -0.97 -8.59 4.56
C ALA A 55 -0.17 -8.84 5.85
N LEU A 56 -0.60 -8.30 6.99
CA LEU A 56 0.03 -8.55 8.29
C LEU A 56 -0.19 -10.00 8.75
N LEU A 57 -1.40 -10.53 8.60
CA LEU A 57 -1.73 -11.90 9.00
C LEU A 57 -1.06 -12.96 8.10
N ALA A 58 -0.91 -12.66 6.82
CA ALA A 58 -0.27 -13.53 5.83
C ALA A 58 1.23 -13.25 5.66
N TYR A 59 1.84 -12.43 6.51
CA TYR A 59 3.29 -12.21 6.57
C TYR A 59 4.14 -13.49 6.66
N PRO A 60 3.76 -14.55 7.40
CA PRO A 60 4.60 -15.76 7.51
C PRO A 60 4.68 -16.59 6.21
N LEU A 61 3.95 -16.24 5.16
CA LEU A 61 3.95 -16.99 3.90
C LEU A 61 5.24 -16.72 3.09
N PRO A 62 5.94 -17.76 2.60
CA PRO A 62 7.16 -17.60 1.81
C PRO A 62 6.86 -16.97 0.43
N HIS A 63 7.89 -16.45 -0.23
CA HIS A 63 7.81 -15.86 -1.59
C HIS A 63 6.86 -14.66 -1.77
N LYS A 64 6.52 -13.94 -0.68
CA LYS A 64 5.58 -12.80 -0.72
C LYS A 64 4.17 -13.15 -1.20
N LEU A 65 3.79 -14.44 -1.15
CA LEU A 65 2.43 -14.90 -1.46
C LEU A 65 1.37 -14.20 -0.59
N GLY A 66 1.74 -13.81 0.64
CA GLY A 66 0.87 -13.04 1.52
C GLY A 66 0.36 -11.73 0.92
N LEU A 67 1.15 -11.06 0.06
CA LEU A 67 0.73 -9.85 -0.65
C LEU A 67 -0.33 -10.14 -1.71
N ILE A 68 -0.24 -11.28 -2.39
CA ILE A 68 -1.24 -11.70 -3.38
C ILE A 68 -2.56 -12.02 -2.67
N VAL A 69 -2.50 -12.76 -1.57
CA VAL A 69 -3.68 -13.08 -0.75
C VAL A 69 -4.33 -11.80 -0.21
N ALA A 70 -3.52 -10.85 0.29
CA ALA A 70 -3.99 -9.54 0.74
C ALA A 70 -4.68 -8.74 -0.35
N ALA A 71 -4.09 -8.68 -1.55
CA ALA A 71 -4.68 -7.99 -2.68
C ALA A 71 -6.04 -8.59 -3.08
N ILE A 72 -6.14 -9.92 -3.18
CA ILE A 72 -7.39 -10.60 -3.53
C ILE A 72 -8.46 -10.36 -2.45
N ALA A 73 -8.08 -10.46 -1.16
CA ALA A 73 -8.99 -10.23 -0.05
C ALA A 73 -9.51 -8.79 -0.02
N GLY A 74 -8.62 -7.80 -0.20
CA GLY A 74 -8.97 -6.39 -0.27
C GLY A 74 -9.93 -6.08 -1.42
N ILE A 75 -9.62 -6.55 -2.65
CA ILE A 75 -10.48 -6.38 -3.82
C ILE A 75 -11.86 -6.97 -3.56
N THR A 76 -11.92 -8.19 -3.02
CA THR A 76 -13.19 -8.88 -2.73
C THR A 76 -14.02 -8.10 -1.71
N ALA A 77 -13.40 -7.65 -0.62
CA ALA A 77 -14.08 -6.85 0.40
C ALA A 77 -14.54 -5.48 -0.13
N GLY A 78 -13.73 -4.83 -0.97
CA GLY A 78 -14.07 -3.57 -1.63
C GLY A 78 -15.29 -3.70 -2.53
N VAL A 79 -15.28 -4.69 -3.43
CA VAL A 79 -16.40 -4.95 -4.36
C VAL A 79 -17.66 -5.32 -3.59
N LEU A 80 -17.57 -6.15 -2.56
CA LEU A 80 -18.72 -6.51 -1.74
C LEU A 80 -19.29 -5.30 -1.00
N SER A 81 -18.41 -4.47 -0.42
CA SER A 81 -18.80 -3.24 0.26
C SER A 81 -19.47 -2.26 -0.69
N GLU A 82 -18.96 -2.11 -1.91
CA GLU A 82 -19.58 -1.26 -2.92
C GLU A 82 -21.00 -1.73 -3.27
N ARG A 83 -21.21 -3.04 -3.42
CA ARG A 83 -22.55 -3.60 -3.67
C ARG A 83 -23.53 -3.37 -2.54
N ILE A 84 -23.06 -3.44 -1.29
CA ILE A 84 -23.91 -3.25 -0.10
C ILE A 84 -24.21 -1.76 0.13
N LEU A 85 -23.23 -0.88 -0.09
CA LEU A 85 -23.33 0.55 0.18
C LEU A 85 -24.00 1.33 -0.94
N LYS A 86 -24.15 0.77 -2.15
CA LYS A 86 -24.81 1.43 -3.29
C LYS A 86 -26.30 1.63 -2.95
N PRO A 87 -26.77 2.88 -2.78
CA PRO A 87 -28.19 3.13 -2.53
C PRO A 87 -28.99 2.64 -3.75
N ARG A 88 -30.08 1.91 -3.51
CA ARG A 88 -31.00 1.51 -4.58
C ARG A 88 -31.46 2.79 -5.31
N PRO A 89 -31.30 2.90 -6.63
CA PRO A 89 -31.93 3.98 -7.37
C PRO A 89 -33.44 3.83 -7.17
N ASN A 90 -34.04 4.84 -6.55
CA ASN A 90 -35.47 4.88 -6.28
C ASN A 90 -36.21 4.81 -7.63
N LEU A 91 -37.04 3.78 -7.81
CA LEU A 91 -38.01 3.65 -8.90
C LEU A 91 -39.07 4.74 -8.80
#